data_AF-W7Q2R3-F1
#
_entry.id   AF-W7Q2R3-F1
#
_cell.length_a   1.000
_cell.length_b   1.000
_cell.length_c   1.000
_cell.angle_alpha   90.00
_cell.angle_beta   90.00
_cell.angle_gamma   90.00
#
_symmetry.space_group_name_H-M   'P 1'
#
loop_
_entity.id
_entity.type
_entity.pdbx_description
1 polymer ?
#
loop_
_entity_poly.entity_id
_entity_poly.type
_entity_poly.pdbx_seq_one_letter_code
_entity_poly.pdbx_strand_id
1 'polypeptide(L)' 'MQREGLRQYFSHVAKAGRGHYIEIHIVTAPDFASDRGIALLDDIREQIAAGLSIPPERRWFTVAFTADPRWA' A
#
# COMPACT_ATOMS: atom_id res chain seq x y z
N MET A 1 -9.09 -6.64 2.42
CA MET A 1 -8.69 -6.22 3.78
C MET A 1 -9.66 -5.13 4.22
N GLN A 2 -10.37 -5.31 5.33
CA GLN A 2 -11.21 -4.27 5.93
C GLN A 2 -10.59 -3.92 7.28
N ARG A 3 -10.16 -2.66 7.45
CA ARG A 3 -9.53 -2.16 8.68
C ARG A 3 -10.21 -0.86 9.07
N GLU A 4 -10.44 -0.69 10.36
CA GLU A 4 -10.96 0.57 10.90
C GLU A 4 -9.99 1.71 10.57
N GLY A 5 -10.54 2.86 10.16
CA GLY A 5 -9.76 4.02 9.73
C GLY A 5 -9.16 3.95 8.32
N LEU A 6 -9.22 2.82 7.61
CA LEU A 6 -8.94 2.78 6.17
C LEU A 6 -10.19 3.23 5.40
N ARG A 7 -10.07 4.31 4.62
CA ARG A 7 -11.21 4.95 3.94
C ARG A 7 -11.34 4.54 2.49
N GLN A 8 -10.24 4.58 1.75
CA GLN A 8 -10.20 4.30 0.31
C GLN A 8 -8.83 3.79 -0.09
N TYR A 9 -8.76 3.08 -1.22
CA TYR A 9 -7.49 2.75 -1.84
C TYR A 9 -7.57 2.85 -3.36
N PHE A 10 -6.42 3.09 -3.97
CA PHE A 10 -6.19 3.04 -5.40
C PHE A 10 -5.03 2.09 -5.69
N SER A 11 -5.09 1.40 -6.81
CA SER A 11 -4.01 0.50 -7.23
C SER A 11 -3.71 0.73 -8.70
N HIS A 12 -2.43 0.94 -9.02
CA HIS A 12 -1.92 0.98 -10.37
C HIS A 12 -0.97 -0.18 -10.59
N VAL A 13 -1.23 -0.94 -11.66
CA VAL A 13 -0.37 -2.05 -12.06
C VAL A 13 0.01 -1.87 -13.53
N ALA A 14 1.30 -1.68 -13.77
CA ALA A 14 1.88 -1.64 -15.10
C ALA A 14 2.91 -2.75 -15.28
N LYS A 15 3.09 -3.19 -16.52
CA LYS A 15 4.12 -4.16 -16.89
C LYS A 15 4.99 -3.57 -17.98
N ALA A 16 6.30 -3.50 -17.73
CA ALA A 16 7.28 -3.12 -18.75
C ALA A 16 8.39 -4.18 -18.81
N GLY A 17 8.53 -4.81 -19.98
CA GLY A 17 9.43 -5.94 -20.17
C GLY A 17 9.16 -7.07 -19.16
N ARG A 18 10.16 -7.38 -18.33
CA ARG A 18 10.08 -8.43 -17.29
C ARG A 18 9.68 -7.90 -15.91
N GLY A 19 9.57 -6.59 -15.74
CA GLY A 19 9.22 -5.93 -14.47
C GLY A 19 7.74 -5.60 -14.37
N HIS A 20 7.20 -5.68 -13.15
CA HIS A 20 5.88 -5.19 -12.80
C HIS A 20 6.01 -3.99 -11.87
N TYR A 21 5.25 -2.94 -12.12
CA TYR A 21 5.20 -1.74 -11.31
C TYR A 21 3.86 -1.77 -10.61
N ILE A 22 3.89 -1.88 -9.28
CA ILE A 22 2.72 -2.07 -8.44
C ILE A 22 2.73 -0.93 -7.44
N GLU A 23 1.79 -0.01 -7.60
CA GLU A 23 1.61 1.13 -6.72
C GLU A 23 0.25 1.03 -6.07
N ILE A 24 0.21 1.15 -4.74
CA ILE A 24 -1.03 1.13 -3.97
C ILE A 24 -1.04 2.37 -3.09
N HIS A 25 -2.06 3.19 -3.25
CA HIS A 25 -2.25 4.40 -2.45
C HIS A 25 -3.44 4.18 -1.53
N ILE A 26 -3.23 4.36 -0.24
CA ILE A 26 -4.23 4.12 0.79
C ILE A 26 -4.58 5.44 1.48
N VAL A 27 -5.84 5.82 1.39
CA VAL A 27 -6.41 6.94 2.15
C VAL A 27 -6.88 6.41 3.51
N THR A 28 -6.40 7.06 4.56
CA THR A 28 -6.63 6.70 5.96
C THR A 28 -7.31 7.85 6.71
N ALA A 29 -7.76 7.59 7.93
CA ALA A 29 -8.07 8.64 8.89
C ALA A 29 -6.75 9.28 9.41
N PRO A 30 -6.74 10.57 9.78
CA PRO A 30 -5.51 11.24 10.26
C PRO A 30 -4.84 10.56 11.45
N ASP A 31 -5.62 9.90 12.29
CA ASP A 31 -5.23 9.20 13.50
C ASP A 31 -4.98 7.69 13.30
N PHE A 32 -5.06 7.18 12.07
CA PHE A 32 -5.03 5.75 11.75
C PHE A 32 -3.82 5.00 12.32
N ALA A 33 -2.67 5.66 12.43
CA ALA A 33 -1.44 5.07 12.96
C ALA A 33 -0.98 5.70 14.27
N SER A 34 -1.88 6.32 15.05
CA SER A 34 -1.50 7.07 16.26
C SER A 34 -0.78 6.23 17.31
N ASP A 35 -1.15 4.95 17.48
CA ASP A 35 -0.58 4.09 18.53
C ASP A 35 0.76 3.44 18.12
N ARG A 36 0.83 2.97 16.87
CA ARG A 36 1.91 2.12 16.35
C ARG A 36 2.83 2.85 15.36
N GLY A 37 2.41 4.00 14.86
CA GLY A 37 3.12 4.78 13.85
C GLY A 37 3.46 3.99 12.60
N ILE A 38 4.69 4.18 12.11
CA ILE A 38 5.22 3.53 10.91
C ILE A 38 5.16 2.01 11.00
N ALA A 39 5.32 1.42 12.19
CA ALA A 39 5.31 -0.04 12.35
C ALA A 39 3.98 -0.67 11.91
N LEU A 40 2.83 0.00 12.13
CA LEU A 40 1.55 -0.47 11.60
C LEU A 40 1.50 -0.38 10.08
N LEU A 41 2.06 0.67 9.50
CA LEU A 41 2.10 0.85 8.05
C LEU A 41 2.98 -0.24 7.40
N ASP A 42 4.12 -0.55 8.00
CA ASP A 42 5.01 -1.64 7.59
C ASP A 42 4.29 -2.99 7.63
N ASP A 43 3.60 -3.31 8.74
CA ASP A 43 2.80 -4.54 8.88
C ASP A 43 1.75 -4.68 7.74
N ILE A 44 1.15 -3.56 7.34
CA ILE A 44 0.20 -3.53 6.21
C ILE A 44 0.92 -3.77 4.89
N ARG A 45 2.08 -3.15 4.65
CA ARG A 45 2.86 -3.40 3.43
C ARG A 45 3.26 -4.86 3.33
N GLU A 46 3.67 -5.47 4.43
CA GLU A 46 4.06 -6.89 4.47
C GLU A 46 2.88 -7.82 4.18
N GLN A 47 1.71 -7.56 4.77
CA GLN A 47 0.49 -8.32 4.46
C GLN A 47 0.10 -8.23 2.98
N ILE A 48 0.20 -7.05 2.38
CA ILE A 48 -0.08 -6.88 0.95
C ILE A 48 0.99 -7.62 0.13
N ALA A 49 2.27 -7.44 0.46
CA ALA A 49 3.40 -8.06 -0.24
C ALA A 49 3.35 -9.59 -0.21
N ALA A 50 2.86 -10.18 0.89
CA ALA A 50 2.66 -11.62 1.05
C ALA A 50 1.54 -12.17 0.14
N GLY A 51 0.57 -11.33 -0.24
CA GLY A 51 -0.50 -11.70 -1.17
C GLY A 51 -0.13 -11.57 -2.65
N LEU A 52 1.03 -10.97 -2.97
CA LEU A 52 1.47 -10.77 -4.34
C LEU A 52 2.14 -12.03 -4.91
N SER A 53 1.60 -12.55 -6.00
CA SER A 53 2.15 -13.71 -6.72
C SER A 53 3.42 -13.41 -7.54
N ILE A 54 3.69 -12.14 -7.82
CA ILE A 54 4.86 -11.71 -8.60
C ILE A 54 6.09 -11.75 -7.69
N PRO A 55 7.20 -12.41 -8.08
CA PRO A 55 8.40 -12.47 -7.25
C PRO A 55 8.98 -11.08 -6.92
N PRO A 56 9.57 -10.88 -5.73
CA PRO A 56 10.16 -9.60 -5.32
C PRO A 56 11.16 -9.02 -6.34
N GLU A 57 11.98 -9.87 -6.95
CA GLU A 57 13.00 -9.48 -7.94
C GLU A 57 12.42 -9.05 -9.29
N ARG A 58 11.11 -9.22 -9.50
CA ARG A 58 10.39 -8.86 -10.73
C ARG A 58 9.34 -7.77 -10.51
N ARG A 59 9.28 -7.18 -9.32
CA ARG A 59 8.32 -6.12 -8.99
C ARG A 59 9.00 -4.89 -8.38
N TRP A 60 8.60 -3.73 -8.86
CA TRP A 60 8.70 -2.47 -8.14
C TRP A 60 7.40 -2.30 -7.36
N PHE A 61 7.47 -2.32 -6.03
CA PHE A 61 6.29 -2.32 -5.17
C PHE A 61 6.33 -1.15 -4.18
N THR A 62 5.34 -0.27 -4.28
CA THR A 62 5.18 0.89 -3.41
C THR A 62 3.80 0.87 -2.76
N VAL A 63 3.74 1.15 -1.46
CA VAL A 63 2.50 1.46 -0.76
C VAL A 63 2.63 2.81 -0.09
N ALA A 64 1.82 3.77 -0.54
CA ALA A 64 1.72 5.10 0.01
C ALA A 64 0.50 5.20 0.94
N PHE A 65 0.65 5.96 2.02
CA PHE A 65 -0.42 6.22 2.98
C PHE A 65 -0.60 7.73 3.11
N THR A 66 -1.85 8.19 3.05
CA THR A 66 -2.20 9.60 3.21
C THR A 66 -3.52 9.73 3.94
N ALA A 67 -3.74 10.84 4.64
CA ALA A 67 -5.06 11.21 5.16
C ALA A 67 -5.83 12.14 4.21
N ASP A 68 -5.13 12.71 3.22
CA ASP A 68 -5.67 13.65 2.24
C ASP A 68 -5.81 12.96 0.87
N PRO A 69 -7.05 12.78 0.37
CA PRO A 69 -7.32 12.11 -0.90
C PRO A 69 -6.64 12.73 -2.13
N ARG A 70 -6.20 14.00 -2.07
CA ARG A 70 -5.52 14.65 -3.20
C ARG A 70 -4.16 14.06 -3.53
N TRP A 71 -3.56 13.33 -2.58
CA TRP A 71 -2.24 12.69 -2.72
C TRP A 71 -2.34 11.18 -2.93
N ALA A 72 -3.56 10.66 -3.10
CA ALA A 72 -3.82 9.25 -3.35
C ALA A 72 -4.03 8.97 -4.83
#